data_AF-A0A533RZ64-F1
#
_entry.id   AF-A0A533RZ64-F1
#
_cell.length_a   1.000
_cell.length_b   1.000
_cell.length_c   1.000
_cell.angle_alpha   90.00
_cell.angle_beta   90.00
_cell.angle_gamma   90.00
#
_symmetry.space_group_name_H-M   'P 1'
#
loop_
_entity.id
_entity.type
_entity.pdbx_description
1 polymer ?
#
loop_
_entity_poly.entity_id
_entity_poly.type
_entity_poly.pdbx_seq_one_letter_code
_entity_poly.pdbx_strand_id
1 'polypeptide(L)'
;MKRNLASKLILAFTLIAVTTAALVGVVIWLTSPARLGDLVTRQQLTTYKRYITDYYEENGTLSGIARTFPQVGGPLTIFGNTQNNQNNQIFTIDRRVPFVLVDANRKVVLAYRPEYVLGMLVTDETLVKADPIKVNDSVVGYILA
;
A
#
# COMPACT_ATOMS: atom_id res chain seq x y z
N MET A 1 54.01 -34.41 -19.00
CA MET A 1 53.76 -33.56 -17.80
C MET A 1 53.14 -32.18 -18.15
N LYS A 2 52.14 -32.08 -19.04
CA LYS A 2 51.49 -30.78 -19.40
C LYS A 2 49.99 -30.71 -19.05
N ARG A 3 49.39 -31.82 -18.59
CA ARG A 3 47.94 -31.96 -18.34
C ARG A 3 47.45 -31.30 -17.05
N ASN A 4 48.35 -31.00 -16.11
CA ASN A 4 48.01 -30.44 -14.79
C ASN A 4 47.83 -28.90 -14.83
N LEU A 5 48.38 -28.23 -15.86
CA LEU A 5 48.28 -26.77 -15.96
C LEU A 5 46.90 -26.35 -16.49
N ALA A 6 46.42 -27.02 -17.54
CA ALA A 6 45.10 -26.77 -18.12
C ALA A 6 43.96 -27.08 -17.12
N SER A 7 44.05 -28.18 -16.36
CA SER A 7 43.04 -28.53 -15.37
C SER A 7 42.98 -27.53 -14.20
N LYS A 8 44.14 -27.03 -13.75
CA LYS A 8 44.20 -25.98 -12.71
C LYS A 8 43.63 -24.65 -13.20
N LEU A 9 43.87 -24.30 -14.47
CA LEU A 9 43.33 -23.07 -15.06
C LEU A 9 41.81 -23.12 -15.19
N ILE A 10 41.26 -24.25 -15.66
CA ILE A 10 39.81 -24.45 -15.78
C ILE A 10 39.15 -24.43 -14.41
N LEU A 11 39.78 -25.06 -13.40
CA LEU A 11 39.27 -25.06 -12.04
C LEU A 11 39.28 -23.67 -11.41
N ALA A 12 40.35 -22.89 -11.60
CA ALA A 12 40.42 -21.51 -11.14
C ALA A 12 39.36 -20.61 -11.81
N PHE A 13 39.17 -20.75 -13.13
CA PHE A 13 38.18 -19.97 -13.85
C PHE A 13 36.75 -20.33 -13.41
N THR A 14 36.47 -21.62 -13.19
CA THR A 14 35.18 -22.09 -12.68
C THR A 14 34.91 -21.54 -11.28
N LEU A 15 35.91 -21.55 -10.40
CA LEU A 15 35.79 -21.01 -9.05
C LEU A 15 35.46 -19.51 -9.06
N ILE A 16 36.13 -18.72 -9.92
CA ILE A 16 35.88 -17.29 -10.08
C ILE A 16 34.45 -17.04 -10.61
N ALA A 17 34.00 -17.83 -11.58
CA ALA A 17 32.65 -17.72 -12.14
C ALA A 17 31.58 -17.98 -11.06
N VAL A 18 31.74 -19.06 -10.27
CA VAL A 18 30.83 -19.39 -9.16
C VAL A 18 30.86 -18.30 -8.09
N THR A 19 32.04 -17.79 -7.74
CA THR A 19 32.17 -16.73 -6.73
C THR A 19 31.50 -15.45 -7.18
N THR A 20 31.67 -15.07 -8.45
CA THR A 20 31.02 -13.88 -9.03
C THR A 20 29.50 -14.03 -9.05
N ALA A 21 28.99 -15.19 -9.47
CA ALA A 21 27.55 -15.46 -9.48
C ALA A 21 26.96 -15.44 -8.05
N ALA A 22 27.68 -16.01 -7.07
CA ALA A 22 27.29 -15.97 -5.67
C ALA A 22 27.25 -14.53 -5.13
N LEU A 23 28.25 -13.70 -5.46
CA LEU A 23 28.30 -12.29 -5.08
C LEU A 23 27.12 -11.51 -5.66
N VAL A 24 26.80 -11.71 -6.94
CA VAL A 24 25.63 -11.10 -7.59
C VAL A 24 24.33 -11.55 -6.91
N GLY A 25 24.20 -12.86 -6.60
CA GLY A 25 23.05 -13.38 -5.87
C GLY A 25 22.88 -12.75 -4.49
N VAL A 26 23.98 -12.60 -3.73
CA VAL A 26 23.99 -11.92 -2.43
C VAL A 26 23.61 -10.45 -2.56
N VAL A 27 24.12 -9.74 -3.57
CA VAL A 27 23.78 -8.33 -3.83
C VAL A 27 22.29 -8.19 -4.15
N ILE A 28 21.73 -9.04 -5.02
CA ILE A 28 20.30 -9.05 -5.35
C ILE A 28 19.47 -9.34 -4.09
N TRP A 29 19.91 -10.30 -3.27
CA TRP A 29 19.23 -10.68 -2.03
C TRP A 29 19.25 -9.56 -0.98
N LEU A 30 20.38 -8.87 -0.78
CA LEU A 30 20.44 -7.70 0.11
C LEU A 30 19.62 -6.51 -0.39
N THR A 31 19.44 -6.38 -1.70
CA THR A 31 18.72 -5.24 -2.29
C THR A 31 17.21 -5.49 -2.38
N SER A 32 16.74 -6.73 -2.24
CA SER A 32 15.33 -7.13 -2.41
C SER A 32 14.84 -7.90 -1.18
N PRO A 33 14.20 -7.24 -0.19
CA PRO A 33 12.74 -7.04 -0.28
C PRO A 33 12.16 -5.81 0.48
N ALA A 34 12.97 -4.86 0.95
CA ALA A 34 12.46 -3.81 1.85
C ALA A 34 11.69 -2.66 1.16
N ARG A 35 11.75 -2.54 -0.17
CA ARG A 35 11.16 -1.39 -0.89
C ARG A 35 9.83 -1.65 -1.59
N LEU A 36 9.45 -2.91 -1.81
CA LEU A 36 8.19 -3.21 -2.51
C LEU A 36 6.97 -3.17 -1.58
N GLY A 37 7.11 -3.58 -0.32
CA GLY A 37 6.00 -3.55 0.65
C GLY A 37 5.56 -2.13 1.04
N ASP A 38 6.51 -1.21 1.20
CA ASP A 38 6.19 0.18 1.58
C ASP A 38 5.54 0.96 0.43
N LEU A 39 5.94 0.70 -0.83
CA LEU A 39 5.31 1.33 -2.00
C LEU A 39 3.87 0.85 -2.21
N VAL A 40 3.60 -0.44 -2.05
CA VAL A 40 2.23 -0.98 -2.18
C VAL A 40 1.31 -0.38 -1.11
N THR A 41 1.79 -0.23 0.13
CA THR A 41 1.01 0.34 1.24
C THR A 41 0.73 1.84 1.00
N ARG A 42 1.73 2.61 0.55
CA ARG A 42 1.57 4.04 0.23
C ARG A 42 0.64 4.27 -0.96
N GLN A 43 0.70 3.40 -1.98
CA GLN A 43 -0.16 3.51 -3.14
C GLN A 43 -1.61 3.16 -2.79
N GLN A 44 -1.83 2.13 -1.96
CA GLN A 44 -3.15 1.80 -1.42
C GLN A 44 -3.74 2.96 -0.59
N LEU A 45 -2.95 3.60 0.27
CA LEU A 45 -3.38 4.78 1.03
C LEU A 45 -3.78 5.93 0.10
N THR A 46 -3.01 6.18 -0.97
CA THR A 46 -3.29 7.25 -1.93
C THR A 46 -4.59 6.98 -2.70
N THR A 47 -4.82 5.75 -3.17
CA THR A 47 -6.08 5.37 -3.84
C THR A 47 -7.26 5.45 -2.88
N TYR A 48 -7.08 5.02 -1.63
CA TYR A 48 -8.11 5.08 -0.59
C TYR A 48 -8.49 6.53 -0.26
N LYS A 49 -7.50 7.42 -0.08
CA LYS A 49 -7.73 8.86 0.10
C LYS A 49 -8.51 9.46 -1.06
N ARG A 50 -8.14 9.12 -2.29
CA ARG A 50 -8.81 9.62 -3.49
C ARG A 50 -10.29 9.21 -3.54
N TYR A 51 -10.60 7.94 -3.29
CA TYR A 51 -11.99 7.48 -3.25
C TYR A 51 -12.83 8.24 -2.21
N ILE A 52 -12.24 8.51 -1.04
CA ILE A 52 -12.93 9.26 0.02
C ILE A 52 -13.13 10.72 -0.36
N THR A 53 -12.14 11.36 -0.98
CA THR A 53 -12.26 12.72 -1.49
C THR A 53 -13.35 12.81 -2.56
N ASP A 54 -13.35 11.90 -3.54
CA ASP A 54 -14.35 11.86 -4.61
C ASP A 54 -15.78 11.69 -4.00
N TYR A 55 -15.94 10.78 -3.04
CA TYR A 55 -17.21 10.60 -2.33
C TYR A 55 -17.66 11.87 -1.58
N TYR A 56 -16.72 12.56 -0.93
CA TYR A 56 -17.00 13.79 -0.19
C TYR A 56 -17.36 14.95 -1.13
N GLU A 57 -16.73 15.05 -2.30
CA GLU A 57 -17.08 16.04 -3.31
C GLU A 57 -18.48 15.82 -3.87
N GLU A 58 -18.90 14.56 -4.05
CA GLU A 58 -20.23 14.21 -4.55
C GLU A 58 -21.35 14.36 -3.50
N ASN A 59 -21.08 13.99 -2.24
CA ASN A 59 -22.11 13.88 -1.20
C ASN A 59 -22.05 15.01 -0.15
N GLY A 60 -20.94 15.74 -0.06
CA GLY A 60 -20.69 16.77 0.94
C GLY A 60 -20.55 16.26 2.39
N THR A 61 -20.58 14.94 2.61
CA THR A 61 -20.44 14.31 3.92
C THR A 61 -19.73 12.96 3.81
N LEU A 62 -19.03 12.55 4.86
CA LEU A 62 -18.48 11.20 5.00
C LEU A 62 -19.48 10.21 5.64
N SER A 63 -20.66 10.70 6.05
CA SER A 63 -21.69 9.88 6.67
C SER A 63 -22.31 8.91 5.66
N GLY A 64 -22.29 7.63 5.97
CA GLY A 64 -22.89 6.61 5.11
C GLY A 64 -21.96 6.07 4.02
N ILE A 65 -20.70 6.52 3.96
CA ILE A 65 -19.70 5.98 3.04
C ILE A 65 -19.59 4.46 3.16
N ALA A 66 -19.77 3.86 4.34
CA ALA A 66 -19.78 2.41 4.52
C ALA A 66 -20.86 1.65 3.72
N ARG A 67 -21.92 2.32 3.26
CA ARG A 67 -22.99 1.73 2.44
C ARG A 67 -22.65 1.75 0.95
N THR A 68 -21.93 2.79 0.51
CA THR A 68 -21.49 2.98 -0.88
C THR A 68 -20.12 2.36 -1.13
N PHE A 69 -19.30 2.28 -0.07
CA PHE A 69 -18.07 1.54 -0.05
C PHE A 69 -18.46 0.09 -0.29
N PRO A 70 -18.01 -0.52 -1.39
CA PRO A 70 -18.54 -1.79 -1.85
C PRO A 70 -18.28 -2.88 -0.81
N GLN A 71 -19.30 -3.13 0.01
CA GLN A 71 -19.39 -4.29 0.86
C GLN A 71 -20.08 -5.39 0.05
N VAL A 72 -19.60 -6.62 0.26
CA VAL A 72 -20.14 -7.89 -0.23
C VAL A 72 -19.54 -8.43 -1.54
N GLY A 73 -18.40 -9.15 -1.39
CA GLY A 73 -18.22 -10.45 -2.05
C GLY A 73 -17.42 -10.53 -3.35
N GLY A 74 -17.01 -9.41 -3.96
CA GLY A 74 -16.21 -9.41 -5.20
C GLY A 74 -14.91 -8.59 -5.07
N PRO A 75 -13.89 -8.84 -5.93
CA PRO A 75 -12.71 -8.00 -6.00
C PRO A 75 -13.10 -6.57 -6.40
N LEU A 76 -12.67 -5.58 -5.62
CA LEU A 76 -12.88 -4.18 -5.93
C LEU A 76 -11.92 -3.78 -7.05
N THR A 77 -12.44 -3.63 -8.26
CA THR A 77 -11.72 -2.93 -9.34
C THR A 77 -11.96 -1.43 -9.17
N ILE A 78 -11.16 -0.77 -8.33
CA ILE A 78 -11.13 0.69 -8.34
C ILE A 78 -10.33 1.10 -9.57
N PHE A 79 -11.02 1.66 -10.57
CA PHE A 79 -10.38 2.26 -11.73
C PHE A 79 -9.67 3.53 -11.25
N GLY A 80 -8.38 3.39 -10.92
CA GLY A 80 -7.51 4.54 -10.74
C GLY A 80 -7.39 5.24 -12.09
N ASN A 81 -8.14 6.32 -12.30
CA ASN A 81 -7.95 7.19 -13.45
C ASN A 81 -6.68 8.02 -13.20
N THR A 82 -5.53 7.36 -13.19
CA THR A 82 -4.23 8.02 -13.30
C THR A 82 -4.16 8.58 -14.70
N GLN A 83 -4.41 9.88 -14.83
CA GLN A 83 -4.38 10.67 -16.06
C GLN A 83 -2.96 10.83 -16.63
N ASN A 84 -2.15 9.77 -16.57
CA ASN A 84 -0.84 9.73 -17.18
C ASN A 84 -0.50 8.28 -17.56
N ASN A 85 -0.54 8.03 -18.87
CA ASN A 85 0.17 6.98 -19.59
C ASN A 85 -0.08 5.49 -19.25
N GLN A 86 -0.82 4.85 -20.17
CA GLN A 86 -0.56 3.51 -20.76
C GLN A 86 -0.56 2.24 -19.89
N ASN A 87 -0.74 2.28 -18.58
CA ASN A 87 -0.91 1.07 -17.78
C ASN A 87 -2.17 1.17 -16.93
N ASN A 88 -3.29 0.66 -17.46
CA ASN A 88 -4.53 0.47 -16.72
C ASN A 88 -4.34 -0.69 -15.72
N GLN A 89 -3.51 -0.49 -14.70
CA GLN A 89 -3.26 -1.49 -13.68
C GLN A 89 -4.51 -1.58 -12.80
N ILE A 90 -5.17 -2.74 -12.89
CA ILE A 90 -6.28 -3.08 -12.01
C ILE A 90 -5.67 -3.33 -10.63
N PHE A 91 -5.75 -2.34 -9.75
CA PHE A 91 -5.36 -2.52 -8.35
C PHE A 91 -6.47 -3.27 -7.64
N THR A 92 -6.21 -4.55 -7.35
CA THR A 92 -7.03 -5.31 -6.41
C THR A 92 -6.66 -4.86 -5.01
N ILE A 93 -7.53 -4.06 -4.40
CA ILE A 93 -7.38 -3.71 -2.99
C ILE A 93 -7.68 -4.98 -2.19
N ASP A 94 -6.68 -5.50 -1.48
CA ASP A 94 -6.92 -6.60 -0.55
C ASP A 94 -7.89 -6.11 0.54
N ARG A 95 -8.93 -6.90 0.78
CA ARG A 95 -10.14 -6.56 1.56
C ARG A 95 -9.86 -6.29 3.04
N ARG A 96 -8.60 -6.41 3.46
CA ARG A 96 -8.09 -6.20 4.81
C ARG A 96 -7.26 -4.93 4.87
N VAL A 97 -7.69 -3.88 4.20
CA VAL A 97 -7.07 -2.57 4.41
C VAL A 97 -7.27 -2.24 5.89
N PRO A 98 -6.20 -2.15 6.70
CA PRO A 98 -6.31 -2.01 8.15
C PRO A 98 -6.72 -0.58 8.56
N PHE A 99 -7.30 0.17 7.62
CA PHE A 99 -7.58 1.58 7.79
C PHE A 99 -8.97 1.78 8.40
N VAL A 100 -9.04 2.72 9.32
CA VAL A 100 -10.30 3.20 9.92
C VAL A 100 -10.49 4.65 9.49
N LEU A 101 -11.66 4.96 8.94
CA LEU A 101 -12.03 6.31 8.53
C LEU A 101 -12.87 6.96 9.63
N VAL A 102 -12.47 8.16 10.00
CA VAL A 102 -13.12 8.99 11.00
C VAL A 102 -13.53 10.30 10.35
N ASP A 103 -14.76 10.72 10.56
CA ASP A 103 -15.29 12.02 10.10
C ASP A 103 -14.71 13.18 10.93
N ALA A 104 -14.85 14.42 10.43
CA ALA A 104 -14.45 15.64 11.14
C ALA A 104 -15.02 15.73 12.57
N ASN A 105 -16.18 15.12 12.82
CA ASN A 105 -16.81 15.02 14.13
C ASN A 105 -16.20 13.95 15.07
N ARG A 106 -15.04 13.38 14.73
CA ARG A 106 -14.38 12.29 15.46
C ARG A 106 -15.16 10.97 15.50
N LYS A 107 -16.16 10.83 14.63
CA LYS A 107 -16.99 9.62 14.53
C LYS A 107 -16.42 8.66 13.50
N VAL A 108 -16.29 7.40 13.87
CA VAL A 108 -15.90 6.33 12.95
C VAL A 108 -17.01 6.14 11.91
N VAL A 109 -16.67 6.33 10.63
CA VAL A 109 -17.61 6.15 9.50
C VAL A 109 -17.29 4.92 8.65
N LEU A 110 -16.07 4.38 8.76
CA LEU A 110 -15.67 3.11 8.19
C LEU A 110 -14.65 2.43 9.10
N ALA A 111 -14.86 1.16 9.44
CA ALA A 111 -13.92 0.39 10.24
C ALA A 111 -13.81 -1.04 9.72
N TYR A 112 -12.58 -1.46 9.40
CA TYR A 112 -12.24 -2.85 9.09
C TYR A 112 -11.48 -3.53 10.23
N ARG A 113 -11.13 -2.79 11.29
CA ARG A 113 -10.54 -3.30 12.51
C ARG A 113 -11.65 -3.63 13.53
N PRO A 114 -11.59 -4.80 14.19
CA PRO A 114 -12.61 -5.22 15.17
C PRO A 114 -12.68 -4.31 16.41
N GLU A 115 -11.61 -3.55 16.67
CA GLU A 115 -11.51 -2.60 17.78
C GLU A 115 -12.39 -1.35 17.58
N TYR A 116 -12.76 -1.03 16.34
CA TYR A 116 -13.50 0.19 16.00
C TYR A 116 -14.89 -0.15 15.49
N VAL A 117 -15.90 0.52 16.04
CA VAL A 117 -17.30 0.34 15.67
C VAL A 117 -17.80 1.58 14.93
N LEU A 118 -18.63 1.40 13.91
CA LEU A 118 -19.28 2.51 13.22
C LEU A 118 -20.04 3.40 14.23
N GLY A 119 -19.83 4.71 14.14
CA GLY A 119 -20.41 5.70 15.04
C GLY A 119 -19.65 5.91 16.35
N MET A 120 -18.63 5.11 16.65
CA MET A 120 -17.77 5.29 17.83
C MET A 120 -17.03 6.64 17.75
N LEU A 121 -16.90 7.31 18.89
CA LEU A 121 -16.06 8.51 19.01
C LEU A 121 -14.62 8.11 19.31
N VAL A 122 -13.70 8.61 18.51
CA VAL A 122 -12.26 8.38 18.66
C VAL A 122 -11.66 9.47 19.57
N THR A 123 -10.72 9.08 20.43
CA THR A 123 -10.04 10.00 21.35
C THR A 123 -9.08 10.94 20.61
N ASP A 124 -8.83 12.12 21.18
CA ASP A 124 -7.92 13.12 20.59
C ASP A 124 -6.48 12.58 20.45
N GLU A 125 -6.02 11.76 21.40
CA GLU A 125 -4.71 11.10 21.32
C GLU A 125 -4.57 10.18 20.10
N THR A 126 -5.67 9.57 19.69
CA THR A 126 -5.71 8.65 18.54
C THR A 126 -5.78 9.44 17.23
N LEU A 127 -6.48 10.57 17.23
CA LEU A 127 -6.58 11.48 16.08
C LEU A 127 -5.26 12.20 15.76
N VAL A 128 -4.43 12.52 16.77
CA VAL A 128 -3.10 13.11 16.55
C VAL A 128 -2.18 12.20 15.74
N LYS A 129 -2.34 10.88 15.87
CA LYS A 129 -1.58 9.87 15.12
C LYS A 129 -2.20 9.52 13.77
N ALA A 130 -3.38 10.08 13.47
CA ALA A 130 -4.12 9.81 12.24
C ALA A 130 -3.60 10.66 11.08
N ASP A 131 -3.77 10.16 9.86
CA ASP A 131 -3.45 10.89 8.65
C ASP A 131 -4.68 11.72 8.21
N PRO A 132 -4.60 13.07 8.20
CA PRO A 132 -5.73 13.91 7.86
C PRO A 132 -6.05 13.85 6.36
N ILE A 133 -7.34 13.78 6.04
CA ILE A 133 -7.86 13.95 4.68
C ILE A 133 -8.27 15.40 4.51
N LYS A 134 -7.66 16.08 3.52
CA LYS A 134 -7.95 17.47 3.19
C LYS A 134 -8.64 17.56 1.85
N VAL A 135 -9.72 18.35 1.78
CA VAL A 135 -10.41 18.74 0.55
C VAL A 135 -10.51 20.26 0.57
N ASN A 136 -10.03 20.94 -0.47
CA ASN A 136 -10.00 22.41 -0.54
C ASN A 136 -9.36 23.06 0.72
N ASP A 137 -8.24 22.50 1.19
CA ASP A 137 -7.49 22.91 2.39
C ASP A 137 -8.23 22.79 3.73
N SER A 138 -9.46 22.26 3.73
CA SER A 138 -10.23 21.93 4.93
C SER A 138 -10.10 20.45 5.28
N VAL A 139 -9.91 20.14 6.57
CA VAL A 139 -9.85 18.74 7.04
C VAL A 139 -11.27 18.20 7.11
N VAL A 140 -11.54 17.19 6.29
CA VAL A 140 -12.87 16.56 6.19
C VAL A 140 -12.97 15.26 7.00
N GLY A 141 -11.82 14.67 7.35
CA GLY A 141 -11.76 13.44 8.13
C GLY A 141 -10.33 12.98 8.38
N TYR A 142 -10.20 11.83 9.02
CA TYR A 142 -8.93 11.26 9.46
C TYR A 142 -8.87 9.76 9.15
N ILE A 143 -7.69 9.28 8.74
CA ILE A 143 -7.42 7.87 8.49
C ILE A 143 -6.50 7.35 9.59
N LEU A 144 -6.95 6.32 10.30
CA LEU A 144 -6.12 5.58 11.25
C LEU A 144 -5.52 4.37 10.53
N ALA A 145 -4.19 4.28 10.51
CA ALA A 145 -3.44 3.21 9.86
C ALA A 145 -3.14 2.02 10.78
#